data_AF-A0A958I2T1-F1
#
_entry.id   AF-A0A958I2T1-F1
#
_cell.length_a   1.000
_cell.length_b   1.000
_cell.length_c   1.000
_cell.angle_alpha   90.00
_cell.angle_beta   90.00
_cell.angle_gamma   90.00
#
_symmetry.space_group_name_H-M   'P 1'
#
loop_
_entity.id
_entity.type
_entity.pdbx_description
1 polymer ?
#
loop_
_entity_poly.entity_id
_entity_poly.type
_entity_poly.pdbx_seq_one_letter_code
_entity_poly.pdbx_strand_id
1 'polypeptide(L)'
;MVIASIDLMDGKAVQLKQGAEKVLEVENPLDLAKRFNRYGEVAIIDLDAALGNGNNKDVIKPILKAAECRVGGGIKTVEQAKEWISLGARKVIIGSKAFENDAVNHKFLQELADAVSPQHIIIAIDARNGEIVTKGWKHRTGLDLLETVPQLDNYCTEFLFTCVEREGMMQGSDHELIRKLLAKTTRRVTVAGGVSTLNEVRELAMLGTDQQLGMALYTGKIDLADSFIESLNWRKSELLPTIVQDRAGQVLMLAYSNRESLRQTFATGNMHYFSRSRNQL
;
A
#
# COMPACT_ATOMS: atom_id res chain seq x y z
N MET A 1 2.10 -8.52 -2.52
CA MET A 1 0.96 -8.39 -1.58
C MET A 1 0.06 -7.30 -2.09
N VAL A 2 -1.23 -7.47 -1.92
CA VAL A 2 -2.22 -6.43 -2.23
C VAL A 2 -2.51 -5.65 -0.96
N ILE A 3 -2.55 -4.32 -1.06
CA ILE A 3 -2.90 -3.40 0.02
C ILE A 3 -4.09 -2.58 -0.43
N ALA A 4 -5.21 -2.65 0.27
CA ALA A 4 -6.34 -1.78 0.00
C ALA A 4 -6.10 -0.37 0.58
N SER A 5 -6.45 0.66 -0.17
CA SER A 5 -6.35 2.06 0.24
C SER A 5 -7.71 2.62 0.67
N ILE A 6 -7.73 3.35 1.78
CA ILE A 6 -8.86 4.14 2.26
C ILE A 6 -8.37 5.58 2.39
N ASP A 7 -8.90 6.45 1.54
CA ASP A 7 -8.62 7.87 1.61
C ASP A 7 -9.71 8.53 2.49
N LEU A 8 -9.31 9.38 3.43
CA LEU A 8 -10.20 10.03 4.39
C LEU A 8 -10.32 11.52 4.11
N MET A 9 -11.56 12.01 4.07
CA MET A 9 -11.91 13.42 3.93
C MET A 9 -13.20 13.70 4.69
N ASP A 10 -13.24 14.76 5.49
CA ASP A 10 -14.36 15.15 6.35
C ASP A 10 -14.84 14.00 7.25
N GLY A 11 -13.91 13.20 7.78
CA GLY A 11 -14.20 12.05 8.65
C GLY A 11 -14.74 10.80 7.94
N LYS A 12 -14.87 10.84 6.61
CA LYS A 12 -15.47 9.77 5.81
C LYS A 12 -14.46 9.17 4.85
N ALA A 13 -14.69 7.91 4.47
CA ALA A 13 -13.91 7.28 3.41
C ALA A 13 -14.40 7.81 2.07
N VAL A 14 -13.51 8.39 1.29
CA VAL A 14 -13.82 8.99 0.00
C VAL A 14 -12.97 8.35 -1.09
N GLN A 15 -13.43 8.49 -2.33
CA GLN A 15 -12.61 8.25 -3.50
C GLN A 15 -12.53 9.52 -4.33
N LEU A 16 -11.31 9.99 -4.58
CA LEU A 16 -11.06 11.07 -5.54
C LEU A 16 -10.65 10.50 -6.90
N LYS A 17 -11.11 11.10 -7.99
CA LYS A 17 -10.58 10.91 -9.34
C LYS A 17 -9.49 11.95 -9.58
N GLN A 18 -8.32 11.48 -10.01
CA GLN A 18 -7.11 12.30 -10.23
C GLN A 18 -6.74 13.18 -9.01
N GLY A 19 -7.03 12.70 -7.79
CA GLY A 19 -6.71 13.42 -6.56
C GLY A 19 -7.51 14.70 -6.29
N ALA A 20 -8.58 14.97 -7.04
CA ALA A 20 -9.34 16.21 -6.92
C ALA A 20 -10.87 16.06 -6.92
N GLU A 21 -11.45 15.18 -7.74
CA GLU A 21 -12.91 15.08 -7.92
C GLU A 21 -13.51 13.94 -7.08
N LYS A 22 -14.41 14.23 -6.14
CA LYS A 22 -15.04 13.21 -5.28
C LYS A 22 -16.05 12.36 -6.06
N VAL A 23 -15.82 11.05 -6.12
CA VAL A 23 -16.63 10.09 -6.90
C VAL A 23 -17.48 9.18 -6.01
N LEU A 24 -16.96 8.77 -4.86
CA LEU A 24 -17.65 7.88 -3.92
C LEU A 24 -17.39 8.31 -2.48
N GLU A 25 -18.36 8.02 -1.62
CA GLU A 25 -18.30 8.23 -0.18
C GLU A 25 -18.82 6.97 0.53
N VAL A 26 -18.08 6.49 1.52
CA VAL A 26 -18.45 5.37 2.40
C VAL A 26 -18.46 5.90 3.82
N GLU A 27 -19.59 5.77 4.49
CA GLU A 27 -19.83 6.45 5.78
C GLU A 27 -19.04 5.88 6.95
N ASN A 28 -18.69 4.58 6.93
CA ASN A 28 -17.97 3.94 8.03
C ASN A 28 -16.58 3.41 7.62
N PRO A 29 -15.52 4.22 7.75
CA PRO A 29 -14.14 3.80 7.51
C PRO A 29 -13.68 2.61 8.36
N LEU A 30 -14.20 2.45 9.58
CA LEU A 30 -13.78 1.38 10.49
C LEU A 30 -14.23 0.01 9.98
N ASP A 31 -15.47 -0.11 9.54
CA ASP A 31 -15.98 -1.37 9.00
C ASP A 31 -15.30 -1.73 7.69
N LEU A 32 -15.00 -0.72 6.88
CA LEU A 32 -14.23 -0.88 5.65
C LEU A 32 -12.80 -1.39 5.93
N ALA A 33 -12.11 -0.78 6.89
CA ALA A 33 -10.77 -1.20 7.29
C ALA A 33 -10.76 -2.64 7.84
N LYS A 34 -11.73 -3.02 8.69
CA LYS A 34 -11.87 -4.40 9.17
C LYS A 34 -12.06 -5.39 8.02
N ARG A 35 -12.87 -5.04 7.03
CA ARG A 35 -13.11 -5.89 5.86
C ARG A 35 -11.85 -6.07 5.03
N PHE A 36 -11.11 -4.98 4.78
CA PHE A 36 -9.88 -5.01 3.99
C PHE A 36 -8.71 -5.69 4.72
N ASN A 37 -8.64 -5.55 6.04
CA ASN A 37 -7.59 -6.15 6.86
C ASN A 37 -7.54 -7.69 6.78
N ARG A 38 -8.63 -8.33 6.34
CA ARG A 38 -8.69 -9.78 6.10
C ARG A 38 -7.70 -10.25 5.02
N TYR A 39 -7.23 -9.36 4.16
CA TYR A 39 -6.35 -9.65 3.03
C TYR A 39 -4.90 -9.16 3.25
N GLY A 40 -4.64 -8.47 4.35
CA GLY A 40 -3.35 -7.86 4.67
C GLY A 40 -3.50 -6.45 5.22
N GLU A 41 -2.36 -5.77 5.41
CA GLU A 41 -2.30 -4.38 5.87
C GLU A 41 -3.16 -3.44 5.01
N VAL A 42 -3.79 -2.45 5.64
CA VAL A 42 -4.60 -1.41 4.97
C VAL A 42 -3.83 -0.09 4.93
N ALA A 43 -3.87 0.61 3.79
CA ALA A 43 -3.35 1.97 3.71
C ALA A 43 -4.45 2.98 4.05
N ILE A 44 -4.21 3.82 5.06
CA ILE A 44 -5.11 4.91 5.44
C ILE A 44 -4.43 6.22 5.07
N ILE A 45 -5.05 7.02 4.18
CA ILE A 45 -4.51 8.28 3.71
C ILE A 45 -5.40 9.43 4.20
N ASP A 46 -4.88 10.26 5.11
CA ASP A 46 -5.58 11.46 5.61
C ASP A 46 -5.44 12.61 4.61
N LEU A 47 -6.45 12.78 3.74
CA LEU A 47 -6.44 13.83 2.73
C LEU A 47 -6.61 15.21 3.36
N ASP A 48 -7.37 15.35 4.44
CA ASP A 48 -7.54 16.64 5.12
C ASP A 48 -6.20 17.13 5.68
N ALA A 49 -5.44 16.24 6.31
CA ALA A 49 -4.10 16.57 6.79
C ALA A 49 -3.12 16.86 5.63
N ALA A 50 -3.21 16.10 4.53
CA ALA A 50 -2.39 16.32 3.34
C ALA A 50 -2.66 17.68 2.67
N LEU A 51 -3.93 18.08 2.60
CA LEU A 51 -4.39 19.33 2.00
C LEU A 51 -4.30 20.53 2.97
N GLY A 52 -4.14 20.28 4.27
CA GLY A 52 -4.05 21.31 5.30
C GLY A 52 -5.40 21.80 5.83
N ASN A 53 -6.46 21.01 5.67
CA ASN A 53 -7.83 21.35 6.07
C ASN A 53 -8.23 20.75 7.43
N GLY A 54 -7.26 20.33 8.25
CA GLY A 54 -7.49 19.67 9.53
C GLY A 54 -6.80 18.33 9.60
N ASN A 55 -7.40 17.36 10.30
CA ASN A 55 -6.95 15.97 10.34
C ASN A 55 -8.11 15.05 10.75
N ASN A 56 -7.97 13.77 10.40
CA ASN A 56 -8.94 12.70 10.69
C ASN A 56 -8.51 11.83 11.87
N LYS A 57 -7.73 12.37 12.82
CA LYS A 57 -7.08 11.56 13.86
C LYS A 57 -8.04 10.77 14.74
N ASP A 58 -9.17 11.35 15.11
CA ASP A 58 -10.16 10.66 15.93
C ASP A 58 -10.92 9.56 15.17
N VAL A 59 -10.91 9.60 13.83
CA VAL A 59 -11.40 8.52 12.96
C VAL A 59 -10.33 7.43 12.80
N ILE A 60 -9.06 7.81 12.65
CA ILE A 60 -7.96 6.86 12.41
C ILE A 60 -7.64 6.03 13.67
N LYS A 61 -7.66 6.63 14.86
CA LYS A 61 -7.36 5.94 16.14
C LYS A 61 -8.13 4.62 16.34
N PRO A 62 -9.48 4.56 16.22
CA PRO A 62 -10.21 3.31 16.36
C PRO A 62 -9.90 2.30 15.24
N ILE A 63 -9.53 2.77 14.04
CA ILE A 63 -9.11 1.91 12.92
C ILE A 63 -7.81 1.17 13.28
N LEU A 64 -6.81 1.88 13.80
CA LEU A 64 -5.52 1.31 14.19
C LEU A 64 -5.63 0.24 15.30
N LYS A 65 -6.71 0.28 16.09
CA LYS A 65 -6.98 -0.76 17.10
C LYS A 65 -7.64 -2.01 16.52
N ALA A 66 -8.27 -1.91 15.36
CA ALA A 66 -9.07 -2.97 14.76
C ALA A 66 -8.43 -3.63 13.53
N ALA A 67 -7.43 -2.97 12.93
CA ALA A 67 -6.75 -3.41 11.72
C ALA A 67 -5.27 -3.03 11.75
N GLU A 68 -4.44 -3.82 11.06
CA GLU A 68 -3.06 -3.46 10.77
C GLU A 68 -3.06 -2.42 9.66
N CYS A 69 -2.49 -1.26 9.92
CA CYS A 69 -2.52 -0.16 8.96
C CYS A 69 -1.18 0.56 8.83
N ARG A 70 -0.94 1.06 7.62
CA ARG A 70 0.02 2.13 7.35
C ARG A 70 -0.73 3.44 7.17
N VAL A 71 -0.19 4.52 7.72
CA VAL A 71 -0.85 5.83 7.74
C VAL A 71 -0.04 6.84 6.94
N GLY A 72 -0.69 7.48 5.98
CA GLY A 72 -0.15 8.59 5.22
C GLY A 72 -1.05 9.82 5.28
N GLY A 73 -0.56 10.92 4.72
CA GLY A 73 -1.30 12.19 4.66
C GLY A 73 -0.86 13.18 5.74
N GLY A 74 -0.26 14.29 5.32
CA GLY A 74 0.01 15.43 6.20
C GLY A 74 1.09 15.25 7.29
N ILE A 75 1.85 14.15 7.29
CA ILE A 75 2.95 13.93 8.24
C ILE A 75 4.14 14.82 7.85
N LYS A 76 4.34 15.89 8.62
CA LYS A 76 5.33 16.96 8.35
C LYS A 76 6.41 17.06 9.43
N THR A 77 6.21 16.43 10.59
CA THR A 77 7.17 16.43 11.70
C THR A 77 7.45 15.03 12.24
N VAL A 78 8.57 14.88 12.94
CA VAL A 78 8.98 13.62 13.57
C VAL A 78 8.02 13.24 14.72
N GLU A 79 7.49 14.22 15.43
CA GLU A 79 6.54 14.05 16.52
C GLU A 79 5.22 13.45 16.01
N GLN A 80 4.72 13.91 14.86
CA GLN A 80 3.53 13.34 14.24
C GLN A 80 3.74 11.88 13.85
N ALA A 81 4.91 11.56 13.30
CA ALA A 81 5.25 10.17 12.96
C ALA A 81 5.32 9.28 14.22
N LYS A 82 6.02 9.73 15.26
CA LYS A 82 6.08 9.04 16.56
C LYS A 82 4.70 8.79 17.14
N GLU A 83 3.82 9.78 17.05
CA GLU A 83 2.45 9.66 17.51
C GLU A 83 1.66 8.61 16.74
N TRP A 84 1.76 8.56 15.41
CA TRP A 84 1.07 7.53 14.64
C TRP A 84 1.55 6.12 14.97
N ILE A 85 2.87 5.94 15.11
CA ILE A 85 3.44 4.66 15.52
C ILE A 85 2.98 4.27 16.92
N SER A 86 2.95 5.21 17.89
CA SER A 86 2.48 4.93 19.26
C SER A 86 0.99 4.62 19.34
N LEU A 87 0.18 5.14 18.40
CA LEU A 87 -1.24 4.82 18.25
C LEU A 87 -1.51 3.46 17.58
N GLY A 88 -0.48 2.79 17.07
CA GLY A 88 -0.57 1.44 16.49
C GLY A 88 -0.39 1.38 14.97
N ALA A 89 0.00 2.46 14.29
CA ALA A 89 0.35 2.38 12.87
C ALA A 89 1.61 1.51 12.69
N ARG A 90 1.54 0.55 11.77
CA ARG A 90 2.66 -0.35 11.46
C ARG A 90 3.76 0.41 10.73
N LYS A 91 3.38 1.33 9.82
CA LYS A 91 4.29 2.28 9.17
C LYS A 91 3.64 3.65 8.98
N VAL A 92 4.47 4.68 8.84
CA VAL A 92 4.09 6.01 8.37
C VAL A 92 4.57 6.24 6.94
N ILE A 93 3.74 6.89 6.12
CA ILE A 93 4.03 7.22 4.73
C ILE A 93 4.44 8.69 4.63
N ILE A 94 5.68 8.93 4.25
CA ILE A 94 6.26 10.26 4.07
C ILE A 94 6.33 10.56 2.58
N GLY A 95 5.48 11.47 2.11
CA GLY A 95 5.52 11.98 0.74
C GLY A 95 6.36 13.24 0.63
N SER A 96 5.69 14.39 0.42
CA SER A 96 6.39 15.64 0.10
C SER A 96 7.45 16.06 1.10
N LYS A 97 7.36 15.76 2.41
CA LYS A 97 8.39 16.17 3.39
C LYS A 97 9.73 15.43 3.23
N ALA A 98 9.76 14.32 2.51
CA ALA A 98 11.01 13.65 2.11
C ALA A 98 11.85 14.51 1.14
N PHE A 99 11.23 15.52 0.52
CA PHE A 99 11.87 16.42 -0.44
C PHE A 99 11.65 17.87 -0.02
N GLU A 100 12.70 18.69 -0.02
CA GLU A 100 12.63 20.09 0.37
C GLU A 100 13.61 20.89 -0.48
N ASN A 101 13.17 22.05 -0.99
CA ASN A 101 13.96 22.89 -1.89
C ASN A 101 14.57 22.10 -3.07
N ASP A 102 13.75 21.26 -3.72
CA ASP A 102 14.14 20.48 -4.90
C ASP A 102 15.31 19.51 -4.67
N ALA A 103 15.51 19.11 -3.41
CA ALA A 103 16.49 18.10 -3.00
C ALA A 103 15.90 17.11 -1.99
N VAL A 104 16.59 15.99 -1.77
CA VAL A 104 16.25 15.05 -0.69
C VAL A 104 16.48 15.73 0.66
N ASN A 105 15.47 15.65 1.54
CA ASN A 105 15.56 16.18 2.89
C ASN A 105 16.25 15.19 3.84
N HIS A 106 17.56 14.99 3.64
CA HIS A 106 18.35 14.03 4.42
C HIS A 106 18.28 14.29 5.93
N LYS A 107 18.26 15.55 6.34
CA LYS A 107 18.18 15.93 7.76
C LYS A 107 16.89 15.40 8.40
N PHE A 108 15.73 15.72 7.80
CA PHE A 108 14.45 15.25 8.31
C PHE A 108 14.34 13.72 8.29
N LEU A 109 14.77 13.09 7.20
CA LEU A 109 14.69 11.64 7.05
C LEU A 109 15.58 10.90 8.06
N GLN A 110 16.76 11.45 8.37
CA GLN A 110 17.63 10.90 9.41
C GLN A 110 17.00 11.05 10.80
N GLU A 111 16.55 12.26 11.16
CA GLU A 111 15.88 12.50 12.45
C GLU A 111 14.65 11.59 12.63
N LEU A 112 13.90 11.37 11.55
CA LEU A 112 12.75 10.47 11.54
C LEU A 112 13.18 9.00 11.72
N ALA A 113 14.17 8.53 10.97
CA ALA A 113 14.69 7.17 11.06
C ALA A 113 15.25 6.87 12.46
N ASP A 114 15.95 7.82 13.08
CA ASP A 114 16.47 7.67 14.45
C ASP A 114 15.33 7.62 15.48
N ALA A 115 14.24 8.36 15.22
CA ALA A 115 13.11 8.49 16.13
C ALA A 115 12.14 7.29 16.10
N VAL A 116 11.91 6.68 14.93
CA VAL A 116 10.91 5.60 14.77
C VAL A 116 11.45 4.33 14.11
N SER A 117 12.74 4.24 13.77
CA SER A 117 13.36 3.17 12.97
C SER A 117 12.91 3.13 11.50
N PRO A 118 13.83 2.91 10.53
CA PRO A 118 13.51 2.72 9.11
C PRO A 118 12.45 1.66 8.81
N GLN A 119 12.29 0.66 9.68
CA GLN A 119 11.28 -0.40 9.54
C GLN A 119 9.84 0.12 9.59
N HIS A 120 9.63 1.29 10.20
CA HIS A 120 8.34 1.94 10.35
C HIS A 120 8.11 3.05 9.32
N ILE A 121 9.01 3.23 8.35
CA ILE A 121 8.96 4.33 7.38
C ILE A 121 8.72 3.77 5.98
N ILE A 122 7.74 4.36 5.31
CA ILE A 122 7.53 4.27 3.86
C ILE A 122 7.81 5.65 3.27
N ILE A 123 8.61 5.72 2.22
CA ILE A 123 8.76 6.98 1.46
C ILE A 123 7.91 6.88 0.21
N ALA A 124 6.94 7.80 0.07
CA ALA A 124 6.13 7.93 -1.12
C ALA A 124 6.87 8.74 -2.18
N ILE A 125 7.02 8.16 -3.36
CA ILE A 125 7.70 8.75 -4.51
C ILE A 125 6.71 8.78 -5.67
N ASP A 126 6.19 9.97 -5.94
CA ASP A 126 5.37 10.22 -7.11
C ASP A 126 6.26 10.71 -8.23
N ALA A 127 6.18 10.10 -9.41
CA ALA A 127 7.00 10.47 -10.56
C ALA A 127 6.17 10.75 -11.81
N ARG A 128 6.62 11.75 -12.57
CA ARG A 128 6.09 12.15 -13.87
C ARG A 128 7.23 12.21 -14.88
N ASN A 129 7.18 11.38 -15.92
CA ASN A 129 8.25 11.23 -16.92
C ASN A 129 9.64 10.99 -16.30
N GLY A 130 9.71 10.14 -15.27
CA GLY A 130 10.96 9.83 -14.58
C GLY A 130 11.43 10.90 -13.59
N GLU A 131 10.75 12.05 -13.48
CA GLU A 131 11.08 13.10 -12.53
C GLU A 131 10.15 13.07 -11.31
N ILE A 132 10.71 13.24 -10.11
CA ILE A 132 9.94 13.27 -8.86
C ILE A 132 9.09 14.54 -8.79
N VAL A 133 7.82 14.37 -8.42
CA VAL A 133 6.86 15.46 -8.19
C VAL A 133 6.36 15.46 -6.75
N THR A 134 6.04 16.65 -6.24
CA THR A 134 5.58 16.85 -4.85
C THR A 134 4.38 17.81 -4.80
N LYS A 135 3.87 18.10 -3.59
CA LYS A 135 2.73 19.00 -3.35
C LYS A 135 1.48 18.60 -4.14
N GLY A 136 1.12 17.31 -4.10
CA GLY A 136 -0.02 16.77 -4.85
C GLY A 136 0.18 16.86 -6.37
N TRP A 137 1.37 16.49 -6.83
CA TRP A 137 1.79 16.47 -8.25
C TRP A 137 1.88 17.83 -8.95
N LYS A 138 1.74 18.93 -8.20
CA LYS A 138 1.78 20.30 -8.75
C LYS A 138 3.20 20.85 -8.88
N HIS A 139 4.14 20.33 -8.11
CA HIS A 139 5.51 20.84 -8.05
C HIS A 139 6.50 19.82 -8.61
N ARG A 140 7.21 20.21 -9.68
CA ARG A 140 8.29 19.46 -10.31
C ARG A 140 9.60 19.76 -9.58
N THR A 141 10.29 18.72 -9.11
CA THR A 141 11.51 18.90 -8.30
C THR A 141 12.79 18.94 -9.15
N GLY A 142 12.74 18.53 -10.41
CA GLY A 142 13.94 18.32 -11.22
C GLY A 142 14.78 17.09 -10.83
N LEU A 143 14.41 16.36 -9.77
CA LEU A 143 15.12 15.16 -9.33
C LEU A 143 14.73 13.96 -10.19
N ASP A 144 15.75 13.28 -10.74
CA ASP A 144 15.55 12.01 -11.43
C ASP A 144 15.21 10.89 -10.43
N LEU A 145 14.16 10.12 -10.73
CA LEU A 145 13.67 9.03 -9.91
C LEU A 145 14.76 7.97 -9.64
N LEU A 146 15.47 7.55 -10.68
CA LEU A 146 16.40 6.42 -10.64
C LEU A 146 17.74 6.79 -9.99
N GLU A 147 18.10 8.07 -10.01
CA GLU A 147 19.26 8.62 -9.29
C GLU A 147 18.95 8.92 -7.82
N THR A 148 17.70 9.27 -7.50
CA THR A 148 17.29 9.68 -6.16
C THR A 148 16.99 8.51 -5.24
N VAL A 149 16.31 7.47 -5.74
CA VAL A 149 15.87 6.31 -4.92
C VAL A 149 16.99 5.65 -4.11
N PRO A 150 18.19 5.37 -4.65
CA PRO A 150 19.28 4.78 -3.87
C PRO A 150 19.69 5.62 -2.65
N GLN A 151 19.53 6.93 -2.70
CA GLN A 151 19.87 7.85 -1.61
C GLN A 151 18.90 7.73 -0.43
N LEU A 152 17.71 7.15 -0.66
CA LEU A 152 16.64 7.01 0.32
C LEU A 152 16.65 5.65 1.04
N ASP A 153 17.42 4.68 0.54
CA ASP A 153 17.44 3.30 1.05
C ASP A 153 17.77 3.20 2.54
N ASN A 154 18.57 4.12 3.09
CA ASN A 154 18.96 4.09 4.50
C ASN A 154 17.86 4.57 5.45
N TYR A 155 16.86 5.28 4.95
CA TYR A 155 15.83 5.91 5.78
C TYR A 155 14.53 5.12 5.85
N CYS A 156 14.34 4.13 4.98
CA CYS A 156 13.11 3.37 4.90
C CYS A 156 13.35 1.91 4.52
N THR A 157 12.33 1.08 4.73
CA THR A 157 12.32 -0.32 4.29
C THR A 157 11.42 -0.55 3.09
N GLU A 158 10.68 0.48 2.67
CA GLU A 158 9.67 0.39 1.63
C GLU A 158 9.43 1.73 0.94
N PHE A 159 9.24 1.67 -0.37
CA PHE A 159 8.78 2.79 -1.18
C PHE A 159 7.31 2.59 -1.60
N LEU A 160 6.54 3.68 -1.57
CA LEU A 160 5.24 3.75 -2.24
C LEU A 160 5.43 4.53 -3.53
N PHE A 161 5.47 3.83 -4.66
CA PHE A 161 5.75 4.43 -5.96
C PHE A 161 4.46 4.66 -6.75
N THR A 162 4.25 5.89 -7.21
CA THR A 162 3.10 6.27 -8.04
C THR A 162 3.57 6.83 -9.37
N CYS A 163 3.10 6.26 -10.47
CA CYS A 163 3.35 6.81 -11.82
C CYS A 163 2.20 7.75 -12.22
N VAL A 164 2.41 9.06 -12.05
CA VAL A 164 1.34 10.07 -12.15
C VAL A 164 0.73 10.17 -13.54
N GLU A 165 1.52 10.00 -14.60
CA GLU A 165 1.05 10.05 -16.01
C GLU A 165 -0.09 9.05 -16.28
N ARG A 166 -0.08 7.91 -15.58
CA ARG A 166 -1.01 6.79 -15.82
C ARG A 166 -2.14 6.73 -14.79
N GLU A 167 -2.07 7.57 -13.76
CA GLU A 167 -3.04 7.59 -12.67
C GLU A 167 -4.37 8.21 -13.14
N GLY A 168 -5.48 7.47 -12.94
CA GLY A 168 -6.81 7.89 -13.37
C GLY A 168 -7.09 7.76 -14.88
N MET A 169 -6.08 7.41 -15.70
CA MET A 169 -6.22 7.23 -17.15
C MET A 169 -6.52 5.78 -17.57
N MET A 170 -6.49 4.82 -16.64
CA MET A 170 -6.67 3.38 -16.93
C MET A 170 -5.73 2.81 -18.00
N GLN A 171 -4.53 3.36 -18.13
CA GLN A 171 -3.51 2.93 -19.09
C GLN A 171 -2.51 1.92 -18.49
N GLY A 172 -2.87 1.32 -17.35
CA GLY A 172 -2.04 0.37 -16.63
C GLY A 172 -0.80 0.97 -15.98
N SER A 173 0.04 0.11 -15.41
CA SER A 173 1.30 0.52 -14.76
C SER A 173 2.46 0.57 -15.76
N ASP A 174 3.46 1.43 -15.50
CA ASP A 174 4.67 1.49 -16.31
C ASP A 174 5.66 0.38 -15.92
N HIS A 175 5.49 -0.81 -16.49
CA HIS A 175 6.29 -1.98 -16.12
C HIS A 175 7.78 -1.81 -16.45
N GLU A 176 8.13 -1.00 -17.45
CA GLU A 176 9.53 -0.74 -17.77
C GLU A 176 10.18 0.16 -16.71
N LEU A 177 9.52 1.26 -16.35
CA LEU A 177 10.00 2.16 -15.30
C LEU A 177 10.09 1.43 -13.95
N ILE A 178 9.11 0.59 -13.62
CA ILE A 178 9.12 -0.22 -12.40
C ILE A 178 10.32 -1.19 -12.37
N ARG A 179 10.65 -1.86 -13.48
CA ARG A 179 11.85 -2.71 -13.55
C ARG A 179 13.13 -1.91 -13.34
N LYS A 180 13.23 -0.74 -13.95
CA LYS A 180 14.38 0.16 -13.78
C LYS A 180 14.50 0.62 -12.32
N LEU A 181 13.38 0.96 -11.69
CA LEU A 181 13.32 1.33 -10.27
C LEU A 181 13.76 0.19 -9.36
N LEU A 182 13.24 -1.03 -9.57
CA LEU A 182 13.62 -2.21 -8.81
C LEU A 182 15.11 -2.55 -8.94
N ALA A 183 15.75 -2.20 -10.05
CA ALA A 183 17.19 -2.36 -10.21
C ALA A 183 18.03 -1.34 -9.40
N LYS A 184 17.39 -0.30 -8.84
CA LYS A 184 18.04 0.78 -8.08
C LYS A 184 17.94 0.63 -6.57
N THR A 185 17.13 -0.30 -6.06
CA THR A 185 16.93 -0.50 -4.63
C THR A 185 16.73 -1.96 -4.28
N THR A 186 17.09 -2.32 -3.06
CA THR A 186 16.75 -3.62 -2.45
C THR A 186 15.53 -3.53 -1.54
N ARG A 187 14.98 -2.32 -1.36
CA ARG A 187 13.80 -2.08 -0.52
C ARG A 187 12.54 -2.56 -1.21
N ARG A 188 11.54 -2.87 -0.40
CA ARG A 188 10.21 -3.26 -0.87
C ARG A 188 9.61 -2.11 -1.69
N VAL A 189 8.97 -2.41 -2.82
CA VAL A 189 8.27 -1.38 -3.62
C VAL A 189 6.80 -1.75 -3.70
N THR A 190 5.95 -0.91 -3.12
CA THR A 190 4.52 -0.91 -3.36
C THR A 190 4.21 0.03 -4.53
N VAL A 191 3.62 -0.50 -5.60
CA VAL A 191 3.12 0.29 -6.73
C VAL A 191 1.71 0.76 -6.43
N ALA A 192 1.46 2.06 -6.58
CA ALA A 192 0.15 2.68 -6.49
C ALA A 192 -0.20 3.40 -7.79
N GLY A 193 -1.50 3.63 -8.00
CA GLY A 193 -2.01 4.35 -9.17
C GLY A 193 -2.05 3.50 -10.45
N GLY A 194 -3.20 3.49 -11.13
CA GLY A 194 -3.34 2.91 -12.47
C GLY A 194 -3.55 1.38 -12.55
N VAL A 195 -3.33 0.61 -11.47
CA VAL A 195 -3.62 -0.84 -11.45
C VAL A 195 -5.13 -1.07 -11.51
N SER A 196 -5.59 -1.69 -12.59
CA SER A 196 -7.03 -1.79 -12.92
C SER A 196 -7.49 -3.17 -13.36
N THR A 197 -6.56 -4.13 -13.54
CA THR A 197 -6.89 -5.50 -13.92
C THR A 197 -6.17 -6.53 -13.03
N LEU A 198 -6.75 -7.72 -12.90
CA LEU A 198 -6.09 -8.84 -12.19
C LEU A 198 -4.81 -9.30 -12.88
N ASN A 199 -4.73 -9.15 -14.21
CA ASN A 199 -3.51 -9.48 -14.95
C ASN A 199 -2.36 -8.54 -14.59
N GLU A 200 -2.61 -7.23 -14.46
CA GLU A 200 -1.61 -6.27 -13.97
C GLU A 200 -1.15 -6.60 -12.55
N VAL A 201 -2.09 -6.91 -11.65
CA VAL A 201 -1.75 -7.35 -10.27
C VAL A 201 -0.79 -8.54 -10.31
N ARG A 202 -1.09 -9.55 -11.12
CA ARG A 202 -0.24 -10.73 -11.31
C ARG A 202 1.12 -10.35 -11.87
N GLU A 203 1.17 -9.56 -12.95
CA GLU A 203 2.42 -9.16 -13.60
C GLU A 203 3.34 -8.39 -12.65
N LEU A 204 2.80 -7.42 -11.91
CA LEU A 204 3.52 -6.64 -10.92
C LEU A 204 4.03 -7.51 -9.77
N ALA A 205 3.19 -8.42 -9.24
CA ALA A 205 3.62 -9.36 -8.21
C ALA A 205 4.76 -10.26 -8.69
N MET A 206 4.75 -10.66 -9.97
CA MET A 206 5.85 -11.42 -10.58
C MET A 206 7.15 -10.61 -10.74
N LEU A 207 7.10 -9.27 -10.70
CA LEU A 207 8.28 -8.41 -10.62
C LEU A 207 8.85 -8.31 -9.20
N GLY A 208 8.12 -8.80 -8.20
CA GLY A 208 8.49 -8.66 -6.79
C GLY A 208 7.95 -7.38 -6.14
N THR A 209 6.96 -6.73 -6.73
CA THR A 209 6.30 -5.57 -6.11
C THR A 209 5.05 -5.95 -5.34
N ASP A 210 4.61 -5.04 -4.49
CA ASP A 210 3.28 -5.00 -3.91
C ASP A 210 2.40 -4.00 -4.63
N GLN A 211 1.09 -4.05 -4.39
CA GLN A 211 0.10 -3.27 -5.13
C GLN A 211 -0.85 -2.58 -4.16
N GLN A 212 -0.83 -1.25 -4.12
CA GLN A 212 -1.83 -0.48 -3.39
C GLN A 212 -3.01 -0.16 -4.31
N LEU A 213 -4.18 -0.69 -3.96
CA LEU A 213 -5.40 -0.61 -4.75
C LEU A 213 -6.42 0.31 -4.05
N GLY A 214 -6.84 1.37 -4.74
CA GLY A 214 -7.93 2.25 -4.31
C GLY A 214 -9.13 2.10 -5.25
N MET A 215 -9.29 3.06 -6.17
CA MET A 215 -10.44 3.21 -7.08
C MET A 215 -10.92 1.93 -7.77
N ALA A 216 -10.02 1.04 -8.19
CA ALA A 216 -10.38 -0.20 -8.87
C ALA A 216 -11.19 -1.17 -7.98
N LEU A 217 -10.94 -1.16 -6.66
CA LEU A 217 -11.73 -1.93 -5.68
C LEU A 217 -13.11 -1.31 -5.49
N TYR A 218 -13.19 0.01 -5.32
CA TYR A 218 -14.47 0.70 -5.06
C TYR A 218 -15.41 0.68 -6.27
N THR A 219 -14.86 0.70 -7.48
CA THR A 219 -15.64 0.62 -8.73
C THR A 219 -15.97 -0.83 -9.13
N GLY A 220 -15.54 -1.81 -8.35
CA GLY A 220 -15.77 -3.24 -8.62
C GLY A 220 -15.06 -3.78 -9.87
N LYS A 221 -14.08 -3.04 -10.41
CA LYS A 221 -13.30 -3.50 -11.58
C LYS A 221 -12.42 -4.69 -11.26
N ILE A 222 -11.91 -4.72 -10.03
CA ILE A 222 -11.19 -5.86 -9.47
C ILE A 222 -11.75 -6.13 -8.08
N ASP A 223 -11.85 -7.41 -7.75
CA ASP A 223 -12.18 -7.86 -6.41
C ASP A 223 -10.90 -7.99 -5.57
N LEU A 224 -11.00 -7.72 -4.27
CA LEU A 224 -9.84 -7.75 -3.37
C LEU A 224 -9.34 -9.19 -3.13
N ALA A 225 -10.25 -10.17 -3.03
CA ALA A 225 -9.89 -11.57 -2.84
C ALA A 225 -9.20 -12.11 -4.09
N ASP A 226 -9.77 -11.87 -5.27
CA ASP A 226 -9.13 -12.28 -6.52
C ASP A 226 -7.79 -11.56 -6.74
N SER A 227 -7.68 -10.29 -6.39
CA SER A 227 -6.40 -9.56 -6.45
C SER A 227 -5.36 -10.18 -5.54
N PHE A 228 -5.72 -10.50 -4.29
CA PHE A 228 -4.82 -11.18 -3.36
C PHE A 228 -4.36 -12.52 -3.94
N ILE A 229 -5.30 -13.34 -4.40
CA ILE A 229 -5.03 -14.68 -4.97
C ILE A 229 -4.10 -14.57 -6.17
N GLU A 230 -4.37 -13.67 -7.11
CA GLU A 230 -3.55 -13.50 -8.32
C GLU A 230 -2.17 -12.86 -8.05
N SER A 231 -1.99 -12.22 -6.88
CA SER A 231 -0.67 -11.75 -6.45
C SER A 231 0.24 -12.86 -5.91
N LEU A 232 -0.27 -14.07 -5.66
CA LEU A 232 0.53 -15.20 -5.19
C LEU A 232 1.31 -15.86 -6.33
N ASN A 233 2.41 -16.54 -6.00
CA ASN A 233 3.28 -17.16 -6.99
C ASN A 233 2.79 -18.54 -7.43
N TRP A 234 1.97 -18.59 -8.47
CA TRP A 234 1.45 -19.82 -9.07
C TRP A 234 2.35 -20.46 -10.14
N ARG A 235 3.56 -19.93 -10.40
CA ARG A 235 4.39 -20.40 -11.52
C ARG A 235 4.87 -21.84 -11.37
N LYS A 236 5.14 -22.27 -10.14
CA LYS A 236 5.73 -23.58 -9.85
C LYS A 236 4.68 -24.66 -9.61
N SER A 237 3.47 -24.29 -9.19
CA SER A 237 2.41 -25.22 -8.85
C SER A 237 1.06 -24.51 -8.74
N GLU A 238 -0.02 -25.26 -8.99
CA GLU A 238 -1.39 -24.86 -8.65
C GLU A 238 -1.72 -25.03 -7.16
N LEU A 239 -0.81 -25.64 -6.39
CA LEU A 239 -0.93 -25.83 -4.95
C LEU A 239 0.19 -25.07 -4.23
N LEU A 240 -0.21 -24.15 -3.35
CA LEU A 240 0.70 -23.40 -2.50
C LEU A 240 0.80 -24.06 -1.12
N PRO A 241 2.01 -24.39 -0.63
CA PRO A 241 2.21 -24.76 0.76
C PRO A 241 1.70 -23.64 1.66
N THR A 242 0.83 -23.96 2.61
CA THR A 242 0.19 -23.01 3.51
C THR A 242 0.50 -23.39 4.94
N ILE A 243 1.29 -22.56 5.62
CA ILE A 243 1.60 -22.75 7.04
C ILE A 243 0.46 -22.13 7.84
N VAL A 244 -0.18 -22.93 8.69
CA VAL A 244 -1.29 -22.50 9.54
C VAL A 244 -0.74 -22.25 10.93
N GLN A 245 -0.99 -21.05 11.47
CA GLN A 245 -0.50 -20.64 12.78
C GLN A 245 -1.64 -20.14 13.65
N ASP A 246 -1.48 -20.25 14.97
CA ASP A 246 -2.33 -19.53 15.91
C ASP A 246 -1.89 -18.07 16.04
N ARG A 247 -2.57 -17.30 16.91
CA ARG A 247 -2.26 -15.88 17.13
C ARG A 247 -0.92 -15.65 17.83
N ALA A 248 -0.34 -16.66 18.48
CA ALA A 248 0.98 -16.59 19.10
C ALA A 248 2.11 -16.96 18.10
N GLY A 249 1.76 -17.34 16.87
CA GLY A 249 2.70 -17.78 15.84
C GLY A 249 3.08 -19.26 15.94
N GLN A 250 2.44 -20.05 16.81
CA GLN A 250 2.67 -21.49 16.87
C GLN A 250 2.16 -22.14 15.59
N VAL A 251 3.02 -22.90 14.91
CA VAL A 251 2.63 -23.68 13.73
C VAL A 251 1.72 -24.82 14.15
N LEU A 252 0.49 -24.80 13.63
CA LEU A 252 -0.54 -25.80 13.89
C LEU A 252 -0.49 -26.93 12.87
N MET A 253 -0.31 -26.60 11.58
CA MET A 253 -0.18 -27.57 10.50
C MET A 253 0.42 -26.98 9.23
N LEU A 254 0.86 -27.88 8.33
CA LEU A 254 1.12 -27.58 6.93
C LEU A 254 -0.05 -28.09 6.09
N ALA A 255 -0.68 -27.18 5.35
CA ALA A 255 -1.74 -27.46 4.40
C ALA A 255 -1.32 -27.07 2.97
N TYR A 256 -2.20 -27.30 2.00
CA TYR A 256 -2.02 -26.84 0.63
C TYR A 256 -3.23 -26.02 0.22
N SER A 257 -3.01 -24.92 -0.49
CA SER A 257 -4.10 -24.06 -0.98
C SER A 257 -4.03 -23.95 -2.49
N ASN A 258 -5.16 -24.14 -3.16
CA ASN A 258 -5.37 -23.71 -4.55
C ASN A 258 -6.23 -22.43 -4.57
N ARG A 259 -6.43 -21.85 -5.76
CA ARG A 259 -7.26 -20.65 -5.93
C ARG A 259 -8.66 -20.81 -5.33
N GLU A 260 -9.29 -21.96 -5.53
CA GLU A 260 -10.64 -22.21 -5.03
C GLU A 260 -10.71 -22.26 -3.50
N SER A 261 -9.77 -22.95 -2.86
CA SER A 261 -9.69 -23.00 -1.39
C SER A 261 -9.48 -21.62 -0.77
N LEU A 262 -8.70 -20.75 -1.43
CA LEU A 262 -8.51 -19.38 -0.98
C LEU A 262 -9.77 -18.55 -1.17
N ARG A 263 -10.49 -18.69 -2.30
CA ARG A 263 -11.78 -18.01 -2.50
C ARG A 263 -12.81 -18.41 -1.45
N GLN A 264 -12.95 -19.71 -1.18
CA GLN A 264 -13.83 -20.20 -0.12
C GLN A 264 -13.41 -19.66 1.24
N THR A 265 -12.11 -19.59 1.53
CA THR A 265 -11.58 -19.01 2.77
C THR A 265 -12.02 -17.56 2.97
N PHE A 266 -11.87 -16.73 1.93
CA PHE A 266 -12.29 -15.34 2.01
C PHE A 266 -13.81 -15.17 2.06
N ALA A 267 -14.56 -15.99 1.32
CA ALA A 267 -16.02 -15.96 1.29
C ALA A 267 -16.65 -16.35 2.64
N THR A 268 -16.18 -17.43 3.27
CA THR A 268 -16.80 -17.98 4.49
C THR A 268 -16.20 -17.42 5.77
N GLY A 269 -14.94 -16.96 5.73
CA GLY A 269 -14.17 -16.62 6.93
C GLY A 269 -13.63 -17.83 7.70
N ASN A 270 -13.89 -19.04 7.22
CA ASN A 270 -13.28 -20.27 7.72
C ASN A 270 -12.08 -20.64 6.85
N MET A 271 -11.07 -21.30 7.41
CA MET A 271 -9.95 -21.76 6.59
C MET A 271 -10.34 -23.00 5.76
N HIS A 272 -10.23 -22.90 4.44
CA HIS A 272 -10.41 -24.00 3.50
C HIS A 272 -9.06 -24.35 2.86
N TYR A 273 -8.80 -25.64 2.66
CA TYR A 273 -7.54 -26.15 2.12
C TYR A 273 -7.80 -27.22 1.06
N PHE A 274 -6.84 -27.49 0.20
CA PHE A 274 -6.93 -28.58 -0.78
C PHE A 274 -6.26 -29.86 -0.24
N SER A 275 -7.03 -30.94 -0.18
CA SER A 275 -6.55 -32.25 0.26
C SER A 275 -5.89 -33.01 -0.90
N ARG A 276 -4.56 -32.97 -0.98
CA ARG A 276 -3.76 -33.68 -2.01
C ARG A 276 -4.07 -35.18 -2.14
N SER A 277 -4.34 -35.86 -1.03
CA SER A 277 -4.64 -37.31 -1.02
C SER A 277 -6.04 -37.65 -1.52
N ARG A 278 -6.99 -36.73 -1.36
CA ARG A 278 -8.40 -36.90 -1.73
C ARG A 278 -8.77 -36.18 -3.02
N ASN A 279 -7.86 -35.35 -3.54
CA ASN A 279 -8.04 -34.53 -4.74
C ASN A 279 -9.31 -33.65 -4.72
N GLN A 280 -9.61 -33.07 -3.56
CA GLN A 280 -10.78 -32.23 -3.31
C GLN A 280 -10.47 -31.17 -2.24
N LEU A 281 -11.36 -30.18 -2.11
CA LEU A 281 -11.38 -29.21 -1.00
C LEU A 281 -11.67 -29.89 0.36
#